data_AF-M8DMN8-F1
#
_entry.id   AF-M8DMN8-F1
#
_cell.length_a   1.000
_cell.length_b   1.000
_cell.length_c   1.000
_cell.angle_alpha   90.00
_cell.angle_beta   90.00
_cell.angle_gamma   90.00
#
_symmetry.space_group_name_H-M   'P 1'
#
loop_
_entity.id
_entity.type
_entity.pdbx_description
1 polymer ?
#
loop_
_entity_poly.entity_id
_entity_poly.type
_entity_poly.pdbx_seq_one_letter_code
_entity_poly.pdbx_strand_id
1 'polypeptide(L)'
;MTERPWKNKEWLEKHYYELELSTHDMAELAGCTRKNIEYWMRKYDIPRRSGPAIYTARCLKKISETGKGREPFSKGLTKHDHPSIMRTSEKLSGERSPTWSGGKPINYRGYRLIKADDHPKRDKDGYVLEHRAAMESLTGRYLEDGEVVHHRDGNRLNNSPENLFLFPSNSAHVSFHNYKKHRDPSVTEEEFMEVYYGKDCAVRENA
;
A
#
# COMPACT_ATOMS: atom_id res chain seq x y z
N MET A 1 -29.76 53.44 -9.82
CA MET A 1 -29.59 52.19 -10.59
C MET A 1 -28.70 51.28 -9.78
N THR A 2 -29.18 50.11 -9.34
CA THR A 2 -28.32 49.14 -8.64
C THR A 2 -27.35 48.55 -9.66
N GLU A 3 -26.12 49.03 -9.65
CA GLU A 3 -25.05 48.51 -10.48
C GLU A 3 -24.87 47.02 -10.15
N ARG A 4 -24.79 46.18 -11.19
CA ARG A 4 -24.65 44.72 -11.03
C ARG A 4 -23.17 44.37 -11.29
N PRO A 5 -22.29 44.43 -10.29
CA PRO A 5 -20.84 44.36 -10.49
C PRO A 5 -20.39 43.05 -11.15
N TRP A 6 -21.11 41.95 -10.91
CA TRP A 6 -20.84 40.65 -11.51
C TRP A 6 -21.11 40.55 -13.03
N LYS A 7 -21.67 41.60 -13.64
CA LYS A 7 -21.74 41.73 -15.10
C LYS A 7 -20.50 42.38 -15.71
N ASN A 8 -19.62 42.97 -14.90
CA ASN A 8 -18.39 43.59 -15.36
C ASN A 8 -17.26 42.54 -15.37
N LYS A 9 -16.62 42.35 -16.53
CA LYS A 9 -15.52 41.38 -16.69
C LYS A 9 -14.32 41.70 -15.80
N GLU A 10 -13.90 42.96 -15.75
CA GLU A 10 -12.76 43.40 -14.93
C GLU A 10 -13.03 43.18 -13.44
N TRP A 11 -14.28 43.42 -13.01
CA TRP A 11 -14.67 43.11 -11.64
C TRP A 11 -14.53 41.62 -11.34
N LEU A 12 -14.99 40.75 -12.24
CA LEU A 12 -14.87 39.30 -12.09
C LEU A 12 -13.42 38.85 -12.05
N GLU A 13 -12.56 39.32 -12.96
CA GLU A 13 -11.14 38.94 -13.03
C GLU A 13 -10.37 39.40 -11.80
N LYS A 14 -10.55 40.66 -11.38
CA LYS A 14 -9.93 41.20 -10.17
C LYS A 14 -10.31 40.41 -8.93
N HIS A 15 -11.61 40.19 -8.72
CA HIS A 15 -12.08 39.50 -7.52
C HIS A 15 -11.72 38.02 -7.54
N TYR A 16 -11.74 37.40 -8.72
CA TYR A 16 -11.40 36.00 -8.86
C TYR A 16 -9.90 35.78 -8.74
N TYR A 17 -9.07 36.40 -9.56
CA TYR A 17 -7.63 36.16 -9.64
C TYR A 17 -6.82 36.94 -8.60
N GLU A 18 -6.99 38.26 -8.51
CA GLU A 18 -6.16 39.10 -7.64
C GLU A 18 -6.55 38.97 -6.17
N LEU A 19 -7.85 39.04 -5.86
CA LEU A 19 -8.37 38.94 -4.49
C LEU A 19 -8.58 37.49 -4.04
N GLU A 20 -8.29 36.53 -4.92
CA GLU A 20 -8.36 35.10 -4.66
C GLU A 20 -9.72 34.60 -4.12
N LEU A 21 -10.82 35.28 -4.45
CA LEU A 21 -12.15 34.92 -3.97
C LEU A 21 -12.69 33.68 -4.68
N SER A 22 -13.49 32.89 -3.96
CA SER A 22 -14.31 31.86 -4.58
C SER A 22 -15.54 32.49 -5.25
N THR A 23 -16.18 31.77 -6.17
CA THR A 23 -17.46 32.24 -6.75
C THR A 23 -18.58 32.37 -5.72
N HIS A 24 -18.43 31.74 -4.55
CA HIS A 24 -19.35 31.90 -3.43
C HIS A 24 -19.09 33.23 -2.71
N ASP A 25 -17.84 33.52 -2.34
CA ASP A 25 -17.50 34.79 -1.67
C ASP A 25 -17.81 35.99 -2.58
N MET A 26 -17.57 35.87 -3.91
CA MET A 26 -17.95 36.90 -4.88
C MET A 26 -19.47 37.12 -4.95
N ALA A 27 -20.25 36.05 -4.79
CA ALA A 27 -21.71 36.12 -4.83
C ALA A 27 -22.27 36.78 -3.57
N GLU A 28 -21.74 36.42 -2.38
CA GLU A 28 -22.04 37.09 -1.11
C GLU A 28 -21.69 38.58 -1.18
N LEU A 29 -20.49 38.93 -1.64
CA LEU A 29 -20.03 40.32 -1.78
C LEU A 29 -20.91 41.14 -2.71
N ALA A 30 -21.35 40.53 -3.81
CA ALA A 30 -22.17 41.18 -4.82
C ALA A 30 -23.68 41.14 -4.52
N GLY A 31 -24.12 40.47 -3.45
CA GLY A 31 -25.53 40.29 -3.14
C GLY A 31 -26.30 39.50 -4.22
N CYS A 32 -25.66 38.51 -4.83
CA CYS A 32 -26.26 37.70 -5.89
C CYS A 32 -26.04 36.19 -5.66
N THR A 33 -26.52 35.34 -6.57
CA THR A 33 -26.31 33.90 -6.45
C THR A 33 -24.97 33.49 -7.06
N ARG A 34 -24.33 32.45 -6.51
CA ARG A 34 -23.13 31.83 -7.09
C ARG A 34 -23.29 31.50 -8.57
N LYS A 35 -24.49 31.10 -8.99
CA LYS A 35 -24.82 30.78 -10.38
C LYS A 35 -24.77 31.99 -11.30
N ASN A 36 -25.10 33.19 -10.79
CA ASN A 36 -24.93 34.42 -11.56
C ASN A 36 -23.46 34.69 -11.84
N ILE A 37 -22.59 34.57 -10.84
CA ILE A 37 -21.13 34.72 -11.03
C ILE A 37 -20.61 33.71 -12.06
N GLU A 38 -20.95 32.42 -11.88
CA GLU A 38 -20.52 31.34 -12.79
C GLU A 38 -21.00 31.57 -14.23
N TYR A 39 -22.23 32.04 -14.40
CA TYR A 39 -22.79 32.36 -15.72
C TYR A 39 -21.97 33.44 -16.43
N TRP A 40 -21.67 34.56 -15.76
CA TRP A 40 -20.94 35.67 -16.37
C TRP A 40 -19.45 35.35 -16.56
N MET A 41 -18.83 34.59 -15.66
CA MET A 41 -17.48 34.06 -15.87
C MET A 41 -17.41 33.21 -17.14
N ARG A 42 -18.36 32.28 -17.33
CA ARG A 42 -18.44 31.47 -18.55
C ARG A 42 -18.71 32.31 -19.79
N LYS A 43 -19.57 33.33 -19.69
CA LYS A 43 -19.87 34.24 -20.81
C LYS A 43 -18.65 35.07 -21.25
N TYR A 44 -17.71 35.32 -20.36
CA TYR A 44 -16.46 36.03 -20.64
C TYR A 44 -15.24 35.12 -20.79
N ASP A 45 -15.47 33.81 -20.91
CA ASP A 45 -14.43 32.78 -21.05
C ASP A 45 -13.38 32.82 -19.94
N ILE A 46 -13.79 33.18 -18.71
CA ILE A 46 -12.92 33.16 -17.53
C ILE A 46 -12.85 31.71 -17.01
N PRO A 47 -11.69 31.02 -17.15
CA PRO A 47 -11.58 29.62 -16.77
C PRO A 47 -11.72 29.44 -15.26
N ARG A 48 -12.47 28.40 -14.88
CA ARG A 48 -12.60 27.97 -13.48
C ARG A 48 -11.30 27.30 -13.03
N ARG A 49 -10.82 27.68 -11.85
CA ARG A 49 -9.80 26.94 -11.09
C ARG A 49 -10.17 25.46 -10.99
N SER A 50 -9.19 24.60 -11.25
CA SER A 50 -9.31 23.15 -11.17
C SER A 50 -8.07 22.57 -10.49
N GLY A 51 -8.18 21.33 -10.02
CA GLY A 51 -7.07 20.62 -9.37
C GLY A 51 -6.47 21.42 -8.20
N PRO A 52 -5.13 21.52 -8.10
CA PRO A 52 -4.47 22.25 -7.01
C PRO A 52 -4.84 23.73 -6.90
N ALA A 53 -5.20 24.37 -8.02
CA ALA A 53 -5.53 25.80 -8.06
C ALA A 53 -6.88 26.15 -7.41
N ILE A 54 -7.69 25.15 -7.03
CA ILE A 54 -8.96 25.37 -6.31
C ILE A 54 -8.72 26.02 -4.94
N TYR A 55 -7.61 25.67 -4.28
CA TYR A 55 -7.31 26.12 -2.92
C TYR A 55 -6.35 27.30 -2.94
N THR A 56 -6.89 28.50 -3.05
CA THR A 56 -6.11 29.74 -2.94
C THR A 56 -5.53 29.92 -1.53
N ALA A 57 -4.52 30.78 -1.38
CA ALA A 57 -3.95 31.08 -0.07
C ALA A 57 -5.02 31.62 0.89
N ARG A 58 -5.93 32.46 0.37
CA ARG A 58 -7.12 32.91 1.11
C ARG A 58 -8.03 31.74 1.55
N CYS A 59 -8.34 30.82 0.64
CA CYS A 59 -9.20 29.67 0.93
C CYS A 59 -8.60 28.78 2.02
N LEU A 60 -7.32 28.45 1.91
CA LEU A 60 -6.59 27.66 2.90
C LEU A 60 -6.56 28.34 4.28
N LYS A 61 -6.36 29.66 4.31
CA LYS A 61 -6.42 30.44 5.55
C LYS A 61 -7.80 30.38 6.21
N LYS A 62 -8.88 30.60 5.45
CA LYS A 62 -10.27 30.50 5.94
C LYS A 62 -10.59 29.11 6.49
N ILE A 63 -10.18 28.05 5.80
CA ILE A 63 -10.35 26.66 6.23
C ILE A 63 -9.59 26.41 7.55
N SER A 64 -8.33 26.84 7.61
CA SER A 64 -7.48 26.70 8.79
C SER A 64 -8.06 27.43 10.01
N GLU A 65 -8.49 28.68 9.83
CA GLU A 65 -9.10 29.50 10.89
C GLU A 65 -10.41 28.91 11.40
N THR A 66 -11.29 28.46 10.50
CA THR A 66 -12.59 27.86 10.86
C THR A 66 -12.43 26.53 11.60
N GLY A 67 -11.37 25.77 11.30
CA GLY A 67 -11.07 24.50 11.96
C GLY A 67 -10.31 24.64 13.28
N LYS A 68 -9.72 25.82 13.56
CA LYS A 68 -8.84 26.02 14.70
C LYS A 68 -9.61 25.86 16.02
N GLY A 69 -9.12 24.97 16.89
CA GLY A 69 -9.73 24.70 18.19
C GLY A 69 -10.95 23.79 18.16
N ARG A 70 -11.38 23.31 16.99
CA ARG A 70 -12.44 22.31 16.89
C ARG A 70 -11.91 20.95 17.36
N GLU A 71 -12.52 20.40 18.40
CA GLU A 71 -12.26 19.02 18.78
C GLU A 71 -13.03 18.06 17.86
N PRO A 72 -12.35 17.08 17.23
CA PRO A 72 -13.04 16.04 16.47
C PRO A 72 -13.96 15.21 17.38
N PHE A 73 -15.14 14.85 16.89
CA PHE A 73 -16.10 14.03 17.67
C PHE A 73 -15.51 12.69 18.13
N SER A 74 -14.50 12.17 17.41
CA SER A 74 -13.84 10.90 17.70
C SER A 74 -12.64 11.04 18.65
N LYS A 75 -12.30 12.25 19.11
CA LYS A 75 -11.13 12.45 19.97
C LYS A 75 -11.34 11.72 21.29
N GLY A 76 -10.46 10.76 21.58
CA GLY A 76 -10.52 9.95 22.81
C GLY A 76 -11.58 8.85 22.81
N LEU A 77 -12.35 8.67 21.74
CA LEU A 77 -13.31 7.57 21.62
C LEU A 77 -12.69 6.38 20.87
N THR A 78 -12.88 5.18 21.40
CA THR A 78 -12.54 3.92 20.75
C THR A 78 -13.77 3.29 20.10
N LYS A 79 -13.58 2.16 19.41
CA LYS A 79 -14.68 1.35 18.87
C LYS A 79 -15.65 0.84 19.94
N HIS A 80 -15.21 0.76 21.21
CA HIS A 80 -16.04 0.33 22.32
C HIS A 80 -16.89 1.45 22.92
N ASP A 81 -16.52 2.71 22.66
CA ASP A 81 -17.15 3.88 23.28
C ASP A 81 -18.28 4.48 22.43
N HIS A 82 -18.37 4.13 21.14
CA HIS A 82 -19.37 4.74 20.25
C HIS A 82 -19.89 3.83 19.12
N PRO A 83 -21.23 3.66 18.98
CA PRO A 83 -21.82 2.74 17.99
C PRO A 83 -21.46 3.02 16.53
N SER A 84 -21.25 4.28 16.13
CA SER A 84 -20.84 4.60 14.76
C SER A 84 -19.37 4.24 14.50
N ILE A 85 -18.50 4.36 15.52
CA ILE A 85 -17.09 3.97 15.42
C ILE A 85 -16.99 2.44 15.39
N MET A 86 -17.76 1.76 16.25
CA MET A 86 -17.90 0.31 16.24
C MET A 86 -18.31 -0.22 14.86
N ARG A 87 -19.41 0.29 14.30
CA ARG A 87 -19.90 -0.12 12.97
C ARG A 87 -18.87 0.11 11.87
N THR A 88 -18.14 1.22 11.94
CA THR A 88 -17.06 1.50 10.98
C THR A 88 -15.92 0.49 11.14
N SER A 89 -15.49 0.23 12.37
CA SER A 89 -14.45 -0.77 12.68
C SER A 89 -14.83 -2.17 12.20
N GLU A 90 -16.07 -2.61 12.45
CA GLU A 90 -16.57 -3.93 12.04
C GLU A 90 -16.61 -4.10 10.53
N LYS A 91 -16.97 -3.04 9.78
CA LYS A 91 -16.95 -3.08 8.31
C LYS A 91 -15.55 -3.18 7.72
N LEU A 92 -14.54 -2.73 8.45
CA LEU A 92 -13.15 -2.71 7.98
C LEU A 92 -12.33 -3.91 8.46
N SER A 93 -12.90 -4.77 9.32
CA SER A 93 -12.17 -5.86 9.98
C SER A 93 -12.74 -7.24 9.64
N GLY A 94 -11.87 -8.24 9.63
CA GLY A 94 -12.25 -9.63 9.41
C GLY A 94 -12.97 -9.87 8.09
N GLU A 95 -13.87 -10.86 8.06
CA GLU A 95 -14.55 -11.32 6.83
C GLU A 95 -15.46 -10.28 6.17
N ARG A 96 -15.89 -9.28 6.94
CA ARG A 96 -16.73 -8.19 6.45
C ARG A 96 -15.92 -7.14 5.67
N SER A 97 -14.60 -7.12 5.82
CA SER A 97 -13.76 -6.18 5.12
C SER A 97 -13.73 -6.51 3.62
N PRO A 98 -13.97 -5.54 2.72
CA PRO A 98 -13.89 -5.76 1.27
C PRO A 98 -12.52 -6.25 0.79
N THR A 99 -11.48 -6.01 1.60
CA THR A 99 -10.10 -6.43 1.31
C THR A 99 -9.71 -7.72 2.03
N TRP A 100 -10.65 -8.41 2.69
CA TRP A 100 -10.36 -9.66 3.39
C TRP A 100 -10.12 -10.80 2.40
N SER A 101 -8.94 -11.41 2.50
CA SER A 101 -8.50 -12.50 1.63
C SER A 101 -8.56 -13.86 2.33
N GLY A 102 -9.70 -14.19 2.94
CA GLY A 102 -9.95 -15.51 3.51
C GLY A 102 -9.05 -15.88 4.70
N GLY A 103 -8.54 -14.88 5.43
CA GLY A 103 -7.65 -15.12 6.59
C GLY A 103 -6.25 -15.63 6.24
N LYS A 104 -5.89 -15.63 4.95
CA LYS A 104 -4.57 -16.06 4.47
C LYS A 104 -3.81 -14.85 3.91
N PRO A 105 -3.20 -14.02 4.77
CA PRO A 105 -2.53 -12.82 4.31
C PRO A 105 -1.40 -13.17 3.34
N ILE A 106 -1.28 -12.39 2.27
CA ILE A 106 -0.18 -12.49 1.32
C ILE A 106 0.67 -11.24 1.51
N ASN A 107 1.97 -11.41 1.71
CA ASN A 107 2.87 -10.27 1.86
C ASN A 107 3.11 -9.56 0.51
N TYR A 108 3.72 -8.39 0.55
CA TYR A 108 4.03 -7.60 -0.65
C TYR A 108 4.95 -8.33 -1.66
N ARG A 109 5.65 -9.40 -1.24
CA ARG A 109 6.50 -10.25 -2.10
C ARG A 109 5.73 -11.43 -2.72
N GLY A 110 4.44 -11.58 -2.43
CA GLY A 110 3.59 -12.63 -2.97
C GLY A 110 3.62 -13.96 -2.22
N TYR A 111 4.14 -14.01 -0.99
CA TYR A 111 4.13 -15.23 -0.16
C TYR A 111 2.96 -15.22 0.82
N ARG A 112 2.35 -16.39 1.03
CA ARG A 112 1.35 -16.58 2.09
C ARG A 112 2.01 -16.57 3.47
N LEU A 113 1.31 -15.95 4.42
CA LEU A 113 1.64 -15.88 5.82
C LEU A 113 0.69 -16.78 6.63
N ILE A 114 1.23 -17.43 7.66
CA ILE A 114 0.46 -18.19 8.65
C ILE A 114 0.67 -17.59 10.04
N LYS A 115 -0.39 -17.56 10.84
CA LYS A 115 -0.33 -17.07 12.23
C LYS A 115 0.34 -18.14 13.09
N ALA A 116 1.43 -17.79 13.76
CA ALA A 116 2.22 -18.71 14.57
C ALA A 116 2.78 -17.98 15.79
N ASP A 117 1.94 -17.78 16.80
CA ASP A 117 2.24 -16.94 17.96
C ASP A 117 3.40 -17.47 18.82
N ASP A 118 3.65 -18.78 18.80
CA ASP A 118 4.74 -19.44 19.54
C ASP A 118 6.02 -19.64 18.70
N HIS A 119 6.03 -19.26 17.43
CA HIS A 119 7.17 -19.52 16.56
C HIS A 119 8.34 -18.57 16.89
N PRO A 120 9.58 -19.06 17.08
CA PRO A 120 10.71 -18.23 17.47
C PRO A 120 11.10 -17.20 16.40
N LYS A 121 10.88 -17.53 15.12
CA LYS A 121 11.17 -16.66 13.97
C LYS A 121 9.95 -15.95 13.38
N ARG A 122 8.89 -15.74 14.16
CA ARG A 122 7.72 -14.96 13.74
C ARG A 122 8.07 -13.48 13.61
N ASP A 123 7.34 -12.78 12.74
CA ASP A 123 7.43 -11.33 12.66
C ASP A 123 6.74 -10.64 13.86
N LYS A 124 6.81 -9.30 13.90
CA LYS A 124 6.20 -8.48 14.97
C LYS A 124 4.68 -8.65 15.10
N ASP A 125 4.02 -9.11 14.04
CA ASP A 125 2.57 -9.32 13.98
C ASP A 125 2.21 -10.80 14.26
N GLY A 126 3.21 -11.63 14.57
CA GLY A 126 3.08 -13.04 14.93
C GLY A 126 2.92 -13.99 13.74
N TYR A 127 3.34 -13.59 12.54
CA TYR A 127 3.25 -14.41 11.33
C TYR A 127 4.60 -15.01 10.92
N VAL A 128 4.54 -16.15 10.25
CA VAL A 128 5.68 -16.75 9.52
C VAL A 128 5.30 -17.03 8.07
N LEU A 129 6.29 -17.20 7.21
CA LEU A 129 6.09 -17.55 5.81
C LEU A 129 5.64 -19.01 5.70
N GLU A 130 4.50 -19.27 5.05
CA GLU A 130 3.90 -20.61 4.94
C GLU A 130 4.87 -21.63 4.36
N HIS A 131 5.60 -21.26 3.30
CA HIS A 131 6.58 -22.14 2.65
C HIS A 131 7.76 -22.51 3.56
N ARG A 132 8.17 -21.62 4.48
CA ARG A 132 9.21 -21.95 5.47
C ARG A 132 8.64 -22.91 6.51
N ALA A 133 7.47 -22.63 7.06
CA ALA A 133 6.82 -23.49 8.03
C ALA A 133 6.53 -24.90 7.48
N ALA A 134 6.15 -25.00 6.19
CA ALA A 134 5.99 -26.27 5.50
C ALA A 134 7.32 -27.06 5.46
N MET A 135 8.42 -26.40 5.10
CA MET A 135 9.75 -27.02 5.09
C MET A 135 10.27 -27.37 6.49
N GLU A 136 10.01 -26.54 7.50
CA GLU A 136 10.33 -26.82 8.91
C GLU A 136 9.59 -28.07 9.41
N SER A 137 8.33 -28.23 9.01
CA SER A 137 7.53 -29.42 9.33
C SER A 137 8.12 -30.69 8.69
N LEU A 138 8.68 -30.59 7.48
CA LEU A 138 9.32 -31.71 6.79
C LEU A 138 10.68 -32.08 7.41
N THR A 139 11.47 -31.07 7.77
CA THR A 139 12.82 -31.27 8.34
C THR A 139 12.81 -31.60 9.83
N GLY A 140 11.69 -31.33 10.53
CA GLY A 140 11.55 -31.56 11.96
C GLY A 140 12.34 -30.57 12.82
N ARG A 141 12.81 -29.45 12.25
CA ARG A 141 13.52 -28.36 12.96
C ARG A 141 13.18 -27.00 12.38
N TYR A 142 13.45 -25.94 13.14
CA TYR A 142 13.40 -24.59 12.60
C TYR A 142 14.52 -24.36 11.58
N LEU A 143 14.21 -23.63 10.52
CA LEU A 143 15.18 -23.28 9.49
C LEU A 143 16.05 -22.13 9.97
N GLU A 144 17.34 -22.20 9.67
CA GLU A 144 18.31 -21.14 9.92
C GLU A 144 18.05 -19.92 9.03
N ASP A 145 18.59 -18.76 9.43
CA ASP A 145 18.36 -17.50 8.72
C ASP A 145 19.02 -17.50 7.33
N GLY A 146 20.09 -18.26 7.16
CA GLY A 146 20.78 -18.44 5.88
C GLY A 146 20.05 -19.36 4.91
N GLU A 147 19.21 -20.28 5.40
CA GLU A 147 18.56 -21.28 4.57
C GLU A 147 17.42 -20.69 3.74
N VAL A 148 17.36 -21.06 2.46
CA VAL A 148 16.41 -20.51 1.49
C VAL A 148 15.54 -21.62 0.92
N VAL A 149 14.23 -21.48 1.05
CA VAL A 149 13.26 -22.38 0.44
C VAL A 149 12.94 -21.89 -0.97
N HIS A 150 13.10 -22.79 -1.94
CA HIS A 150 12.85 -22.56 -3.35
C HIS A 150 11.58 -23.28 -3.81
N HIS A 151 10.75 -22.58 -4.57
CA HIS A 151 9.59 -23.15 -5.28
C HIS A 151 10.01 -23.59 -6.68
N ARG A 152 9.91 -24.89 -6.98
CA ARG A 152 10.33 -25.47 -8.28
C ARG A 152 9.51 -24.95 -9.44
N ASP A 153 8.20 -24.82 -9.25
CA ASP A 153 7.27 -24.30 -10.27
C ASP A 153 7.27 -22.77 -10.41
N GLY A 154 8.00 -22.05 -9.55
CA GLY A 154 8.02 -20.59 -9.50
C GLY A 154 6.75 -19.94 -8.91
N ASN A 155 5.74 -20.73 -8.54
CA ASN A 155 4.51 -20.25 -7.91
C ASN A 155 4.67 -20.20 -6.38
N ARG A 156 4.84 -18.98 -5.85
CA ARG A 156 5.03 -18.70 -4.41
C ARG A 156 3.88 -19.15 -3.50
N LEU A 157 2.73 -19.50 -4.08
CA LEU A 157 1.54 -19.96 -3.34
C LEU A 157 1.38 -21.48 -3.35
N ASN A 158 2.17 -22.21 -4.16
CA ASN A 158 2.18 -23.67 -4.17
C ASN A 158 3.20 -24.19 -3.15
N ASN A 159 2.73 -24.42 -1.93
CA ASN A 159 3.56 -24.83 -0.79
C ASN A 159 3.49 -26.35 -0.51
N SER A 160 3.10 -27.15 -1.50
CA SER A 160 3.17 -28.61 -1.38
C SER A 160 4.62 -29.06 -1.14
N PRO A 161 4.87 -30.02 -0.24
CA PRO A 161 6.21 -30.55 0.05
C PRO A 161 7.03 -30.90 -1.19
N GLU A 162 6.42 -31.54 -2.19
CA GLU A 162 7.11 -31.90 -3.43
C GLU A 162 7.57 -30.71 -4.29
N ASN A 163 6.93 -29.54 -4.13
CA ASN A 163 7.26 -28.33 -4.89
C ASN A 163 8.33 -27.47 -4.19
N LEU A 164 8.70 -27.80 -2.95
CA LEU A 164 9.66 -27.05 -2.18
C LEU A 164 11.03 -27.75 -2.19
N PHE A 165 12.09 -26.95 -2.28
CA PHE A 165 13.47 -27.41 -2.15
C PHE A 165 14.24 -26.50 -1.19
N LEU A 166 15.09 -27.06 -0.34
CA LEU A 166 15.85 -26.30 0.65
C LEU A 166 17.29 -26.09 0.17
N PHE A 167 17.66 -24.84 -0.04
CA PHE A 167 19.05 -24.45 -0.23
C PHE A 167 19.70 -24.06 1.10
N PRO A 168 20.97 -24.45 1.33
CA PRO A 168 21.72 -24.17 2.56
C PRO A 168 22.02 -22.67 2.75
N SER A 169 22.07 -21.92 1.65
CA SER A 169 22.40 -20.50 1.64
C SER A 169 21.76 -19.79 0.45
N ASN A 170 21.59 -18.48 0.57
CA ASN A 170 21.18 -17.65 -0.56
C ASN A 170 22.20 -17.69 -1.71
N SER A 171 23.50 -17.90 -1.45
CA SER A 171 24.49 -18.02 -2.52
C SER A 171 24.24 -19.26 -3.37
N ALA A 172 23.95 -20.41 -2.74
CA ALA A 172 23.65 -21.64 -3.45
C ALA A 172 22.39 -21.50 -4.31
N HIS A 173 21.33 -20.88 -3.75
CA HIS A 173 20.09 -20.60 -4.48
C HIS A 173 20.32 -19.70 -5.71
N VAL A 174 21.09 -18.62 -5.56
CA VAL A 174 21.42 -17.72 -6.69
C VAL A 174 22.29 -18.44 -7.72
N SER A 175 23.26 -19.24 -7.29
CA SER A 175 24.10 -20.04 -8.19
C SER A 175 23.28 -21.01 -9.02
N PHE A 176 22.24 -21.63 -8.44
CA PHE A 176 21.31 -22.50 -9.17
C PHE A 176 20.57 -21.75 -10.29
N HIS A 177 19.99 -20.58 -9.99
CA HIS A 177 19.30 -19.77 -11.01
C HIS A 177 20.23 -19.34 -12.15
N ASN A 178 21.46 -18.93 -11.82
CA ASN A 178 22.46 -18.58 -12.81
C ASN A 178 22.85 -19.79 -13.68
N TYR A 179 22.97 -20.97 -13.07
CA TYR A 179 23.27 -22.20 -13.77
C TYR A 179 22.16 -22.57 -14.75
N LYS A 180 20.89 -22.55 -14.33
CA LYS A 180 19.75 -22.79 -15.23
C LYS A 180 19.69 -21.80 -16.38
N LYS A 181 19.96 -20.53 -16.11
CA LYS A 181 19.88 -19.48 -17.12
C LYS A 181 21.00 -19.55 -18.18
N HIS A 182 22.20 -19.94 -17.77
CA HIS A 182 23.39 -19.77 -18.61
C HIS A 182 24.08 -21.08 -19.03
N ARG A 183 23.83 -22.19 -18.34
CA ARG A 183 24.52 -23.46 -18.59
C ARG A 183 23.57 -24.58 -18.97
N ASP A 184 22.59 -24.88 -18.13
CA ASP A 184 21.66 -26.00 -18.37
C ASP A 184 20.29 -25.71 -17.75
N PRO A 185 19.28 -25.35 -18.55
CA PRO A 185 17.93 -25.08 -18.08
C PRO A 185 17.20 -26.30 -17.49
N SER A 186 17.64 -27.51 -17.83
CA SER A 186 16.98 -28.76 -17.45
C SER A 186 17.44 -29.31 -16.10
N VAL A 187 18.54 -28.80 -15.55
CA VAL A 187 19.08 -29.26 -14.27
C VAL A 187 18.03 -29.11 -13.15
N THR A 188 17.88 -30.19 -12.39
CA THR A 188 17.07 -30.22 -11.18
C THR A 188 17.84 -29.62 -10.00
N GLU A 189 17.12 -29.26 -8.96
CA GLU A 189 17.70 -28.76 -7.72
C GLU A 189 18.65 -29.79 -7.08
N GLU A 190 18.26 -31.06 -7.08
CA GLU A 190 19.06 -32.20 -6.59
C GLU A 190 20.37 -32.35 -7.37
N GLU A 191 20.31 -32.47 -8.69
CA GLU A 191 21.49 -32.63 -9.56
C GLU A 191 22.45 -31.44 -9.41
N PHE A 192 21.92 -30.22 -9.29
CA PHE A 192 22.74 -29.05 -9.05
C PHE A 192 23.47 -29.14 -7.70
N MET A 193 22.79 -29.58 -6.64
CA MET A 193 23.39 -29.67 -5.31
C MET A 193 24.45 -30.78 -5.21
N GLU A 194 24.27 -31.89 -5.93
CA GLU A 194 25.31 -32.93 -6.06
C GLU A 194 26.59 -32.36 -6.67
N VAL A 195 26.48 -31.54 -7.73
CA VAL A 195 27.64 -30.88 -8.35
C VAL A 195 28.23 -29.78 -7.46
N TYR A 196 27.37 -29.00 -6.79
CA TYR A 196 27.77 -27.88 -5.95
C TYR A 196 28.61 -28.35 -4.75
N TYR A 197 28.15 -29.39 -4.05
CA TYR A 197 28.87 -29.97 -2.92
C TYR A 197 29.91 -31.03 -3.33
N GLY A 198 29.73 -31.69 -4.47
CA GLY A 198 30.73 -32.63 -5.02
C GLY A 198 32.07 -31.98 -5.33
N LYS A 199 32.10 -30.65 -5.56
CA LYS A 199 33.35 -29.90 -5.69
C LYS A 199 34.09 -29.66 -4.38
N ASP A 200 33.40 -29.64 -3.24
CA ASP A 200 34.03 -29.44 -1.92
C ASP A 200 34.61 -30.74 -1.32
N CYS A 201 34.18 -31.92 -1.77
CA CYS A 201 34.75 -33.19 -1.31
C CYS A 201 36.17 -33.48 -1.85
N ALA A 202 36.54 -32.97 -3.03
CA ALA A 202 37.84 -33.22 -3.63
C ALA A 202 39.03 -32.52 -2.92
N VAL A 203 38.76 -31.68 -1.92
CA VAL A 203 39.80 -30.92 -1.18
C VAL A 203 40.03 -31.46 0.24
N ARG A 204 39.29 -32.50 0.68
CA ARG A 204 39.39 -33.03 2.06
C ARG A 204 40.08 -34.39 2.20
N GLU A 205 40.56 -35.00 1.12
CA GLU A 205 41.27 -36.30 1.17
C GLU A 205 42.81 -36.18 1.15
N ASN A 206 43.38 -34.98 1.26
CA ASN A 206 44.84 -34.78 1.39
C ASN A 206 45.19 -33.93 2.62
N ALA A 207 44.78 -34.38 3.81
CA ALA A 207 45.27 -33.87 5.09
C ALA A 207 45.75 -35.03 5.97
#